data_AF-A0A495S817-F1
#
_entry.id   AF-A0A495S817-F1
#
_cell.length_a   1.000
_cell.length_b   1.000
_cell.length_c   1.000
_cell.angle_alpha   90.00
_cell.angle_beta   90.00
_cell.angle_gamma   90.00
#
_symmetry.space_group_name_H-M   'P 1'
#
loop_
_entity.id
_entity.type
_entity.pdbx_description
1 polymer ?
#
loop_
_entity_poly.entity_id
_entity_poly.type
_entity_poly.pdbx_seq_one_letter_code
_entity_poly.pdbx_strand_id
1 'polypeptide(L)'
;MKKEIRQIILIAGIVWGGIAQSQIRIANSATNMAVSGSSAFIDASSNPTYNSSTNVGKGLLYPRVDLTTFTSFGGVPIGIPTSFPTYYDGFVVYNTNVGGVAGVGTTQGTLTSGFWYYDNKSGTINGGTWKPLSPAAASTPTTNTLTSTANILTSTINGVTASAPVINTNALSLSGSSLSSTVNGVVSNVV
;
A
#
# COMPACT_ATOMS: atom_id res chain seq x y z
N MET A 1 38.32 -53.21 7.43
CA MET A 1 37.27 -52.43 6.74
C MET A 1 36.11 -52.08 7.69
N LYS A 2 36.31 -51.29 8.77
CA LYS A 2 35.23 -51.09 9.76
C LYS A 2 35.14 -49.70 10.41
N LYS A 3 36.25 -48.98 10.61
CA LYS A 3 36.26 -47.68 11.32
C LYS A 3 36.41 -46.50 10.36
N GLU A 4 37.42 -46.53 9.49
CA GLU A 4 37.69 -45.47 8.50
C GLU A 4 36.50 -45.24 7.55
N ILE A 5 35.87 -46.29 7.05
CA ILE A 5 34.69 -46.19 6.16
C ILE A 5 33.49 -45.56 6.89
N ARG A 6 33.29 -45.88 8.18
CA ARG A 6 32.21 -45.28 8.98
C ARG A 6 32.46 -43.79 9.23
N GLN A 7 33.71 -43.40 9.47
CA GLN A 7 34.09 -42.00 9.66
C GLN A 7 33.93 -41.19 8.37
N ILE A 8 34.28 -41.76 7.21
CA ILE A 8 34.08 -41.12 5.90
C ILE A 8 32.59 -40.88 5.63
N ILE A 9 31.72 -41.86 5.92
CA ILE A 9 30.27 -41.72 5.72
C ILE A 9 29.68 -40.65 6.64
N LEU A 10 30.11 -40.58 7.91
CA LEU A 10 29.65 -39.55 8.85
C LEU A 10 30.08 -38.15 8.44
N ILE A 11 31.33 -37.99 7.99
CA ILE A 11 31.84 -36.71 7.48
C ILE A 11 31.08 -36.31 6.20
N ALA A 12 30.85 -37.24 5.27
CA ALA A 12 30.08 -36.98 4.05
C ALA A 12 28.63 -36.55 4.34
N GLY A 13 27.97 -37.16 5.35
CA GLY A 13 26.63 -36.78 5.78
C GLY A 13 26.55 -35.38 6.41
N ILE A 14 27.56 -34.99 7.20
CA ILE A 14 27.64 -33.66 7.81
C ILE A 14 27.89 -32.57 6.75
N VAL A 15 28.73 -32.86 5.74
CA VAL A 15 29.00 -31.94 4.64
C VAL A 15 27.77 -31.73 3.75
N TRP A 16 26.95 -32.76 3.53
CA TRP A 16 25.68 -32.65 2.80
C TRP A 16 24.60 -31.89 3.56
N GLY A 17 24.55 -32.00 4.89
CA GLY A 17 23.62 -31.20 5.71
C GLY A 17 23.87 -29.69 5.61
N GLY A 18 25.11 -29.26 5.35
CA GLY A 18 25.50 -27.85 5.27
C GLY A 18 25.12 -27.11 3.99
N ILE A 19 24.70 -27.82 2.93
CA ILE A 19 24.33 -27.23 1.63
C ILE A 19 22.81 -27.25 1.36
N ALA A 20 22.00 -27.70 2.31
CA ALA A 20 20.54 -27.62 2.24
C ALA A 20 20.06 -26.16 2.46
N GLN A 21 20.19 -25.33 1.43
CA GLN A 21 19.67 -23.97 1.42
C GLN A 21 18.20 -24.00 0.99
N SER A 22 17.26 -23.65 1.88
CA SER A 22 15.87 -23.43 1.47
C SER A 22 15.70 -21.99 0.97
N GLN A 23 15.67 -21.80 -0.34
CA GLN A 23 14.94 -20.70 -0.97
C GLN A 23 13.72 -21.36 -1.61
N ILE A 24 12.54 -21.28 -0.99
CA ILE A 24 11.37 -22.01 -1.49
C ILE A 24 11.05 -21.53 -2.90
N ARG A 25 11.01 -22.44 -3.88
CA ARG A 25 10.24 -22.36 -5.13
C ARG A 25 9.75 -23.74 -5.52
N ILE A 26 8.43 -23.96 -5.62
CA ILE A 26 7.87 -25.03 -6.46
C ILE A 26 6.51 -24.61 -7.05
N ALA A 27 6.44 -24.53 -8.39
CA ALA A 27 5.20 -24.76 -9.14
C ALA A 27 5.41 -26.03 -9.99
N ASN A 28 4.54 -27.03 -9.83
CA ASN A 28 4.53 -28.35 -10.50
C ASN A 28 5.72 -29.31 -10.24
N SER A 29 6.01 -29.62 -8.96
CA SER A 29 6.91 -30.76 -8.64
C SER A 29 6.14 -32.07 -8.57
N ALA A 30 6.60 -33.10 -9.28
CA ALA A 30 6.08 -34.47 -9.18
C ALA A 30 6.22 -35.11 -7.78
N THR A 31 6.98 -34.49 -6.87
CA THR A 31 7.21 -34.99 -5.50
C THR A 31 6.27 -34.37 -4.45
N ASN A 32 5.49 -33.32 -4.79
CA ASN A 32 4.48 -32.73 -3.90
C ASN A 32 3.15 -32.57 -4.66
N MET A 33 2.34 -33.62 -4.60
CA MET A 33 1.05 -33.74 -5.31
C MET A 33 -0.14 -33.16 -4.53
N ALA A 34 0.08 -32.40 -3.46
CA ALA A 34 -1.02 -31.90 -2.62
C ALA A 34 -2.03 -31.05 -3.42
N VAL A 35 -1.56 -30.25 -4.38
CA VAL A 35 -2.41 -29.54 -5.37
C VAL A 35 -1.64 -29.39 -6.70
N SER A 36 -1.72 -30.40 -7.57
CA SER A 36 -1.11 -30.32 -8.92
C SER A 36 -1.69 -29.15 -9.73
N GLY A 37 -0.82 -28.32 -10.31
CA GLY A 37 -1.24 -27.17 -11.14
C GLY A 37 -1.77 -25.94 -10.37
N SER A 38 -1.55 -25.85 -9.05
CA SER A 38 -1.94 -24.66 -8.28
C SER A 38 -1.24 -23.39 -8.73
N SER A 39 -1.98 -22.27 -8.79
CA SER A 39 -1.43 -20.93 -9.00
C SER A 39 -0.74 -20.35 -7.75
N ALA A 40 -0.96 -20.94 -6.58
CA ALA A 40 -0.39 -20.46 -5.32
C ALA A 40 1.05 -20.96 -5.15
N PHE A 41 1.96 -20.02 -4.92
CA PHE A 41 3.35 -20.32 -4.61
C PHE A 41 3.55 -20.92 -3.21
N ILE A 42 2.82 -20.39 -2.23
CA ILE A 42 2.74 -20.89 -0.86
C ILE A 42 1.26 -20.99 -0.52
N ASP A 43 0.74 -22.21 -0.34
CA ASP A 43 -0.58 -22.44 0.23
C ASP A 43 -0.44 -22.79 1.71
N ALA A 44 -0.63 -21.78 2.57
CA ALA A 44 -0.67 -21.94 4.02
C ALA A 44 -2.09 -22.14 4.56
N SER A 45 -3.11 -22.20 3.70
CA SER A 45 -4.52 -22.27 4.08
C SER A 45 -5.03 -23.71 4.21
N SER A 46 -4.39 -24.68 3.56
CA SER A 46 -4.85 -26.07 3.49
C SER A 46 -4.42 -26.95 4.67
N ASN A 47 -4.35 -26.39 5.88
CA ASN A 47 -4.05 -27.14 7.12
C ASN A 47 -5.23 -27.05 8.12
N PRO A 48 -6.09 -28.08 8.20
CA PRO A 48 -7.28 -28.08 9.06
C PRO A 48 -6.97 -27.84 10.55
N THR A 49 -5.80 -28.28 11.03
CA THR A 49 -5.34 -28.07 12.41
C THR A 49 -5.02 -26.60 12.68
N TYR A 50 -4.30 -25.93 11.77
CA TYR A 50 -3.99 -24.50 11.91
C TYR A 50 -5.22 -23.63 11.67
N ASN A 51 -6.11 -24.04 10.76
CA ASN A 51 -7.36 -23.33 10.49
C ASN A 51 -8.24 -23.26 11.73
N SER A 52 -8.29 -24.35 12.49
CA SER A 52 -9.07 -24.46 13.73
C SER A 52 -8.39 -23.84 14.95
N SER A 53 -7.11 -23.47 14.85
CA SER A 53 -6.38 -22.77 15.92
C SER A 53 -6.67 -21.27 15.92
N THR A 54 -6.62 -20.61 17.08
CA THR A 54 -6.70 -19.15 17.17
C THR A 54 -5.38 -18.46 16.84
N ASN A 55 -4.23 -19.08 17.18
CA ASN A 55 -2.93 -18.39 17.23
C ASN A 55 -1.87 -18.97 16.28
N VAL A 56 -2.07 -20.18 15.73
CA VAL A 56 -1.06 -20.86 14.93
C VAL A 56 -1.31 -20.65 13.42
N GLY A 57 -0.25 -20.32 12.67
CA GLY A 57 -0.27 -20.30 11.20
C GLY A 57 -1.05 -19.15 10.56
N LYS A 58 -1.15 -17.99 11.21
CA LYS A 58 -2.06 -16.91 10.81
C LYS A 58 -1.49 -15.83 9.88
N GLY A 59 -0.23 -15.92 9.43
CA GLY A 59 0.30 -14.91 8.52
C GLY A 59 1.78 -15.05 8.16
N LEU A 60 2.28 -14.00 7.50
CA LEU A 60 3.66 -13.84 7.08
C LEU A 60 4.29 -12.63 7.80
N LEU A 61 5.49 -12.82 8.35
CA LEU A 61 6.29 -11.71 8.87
C LEU A 61 7.12 -11.14 7.73
N TYR A 62 6.98 -9.83 7.51
CA TYR A 62 7.78 -9.11 6.51
C TYR A 62 8.99 -8.43 7.16
N PRO A 63 10.09 -8.27 6.42
CA PRO A 63 11.21 -7.44 6.86
C PRO A 63 10.76 -6.01 7.17
N ARG A 64 11.28 -5.45 8.27
CA ARG A 64 11.15 -4.02 8.58
C ARG A 64 12.37 -3.29 8.04
N VAL A 65 12.16 -2.26 7.24
CA VAL A 65 13.22 -1.54 6.51
C VAL A 65 13.00 -0.05 6.67
N ASP A 66 14.07 0.74 6.83
CA ASP A 66 14.02 2.17 6.59
C ASP A 66 14.35 2.42 5.11
N LEU A 67 13.34 2.73 4.31
CA LEU A 67 13.50 2.92 2.87
C LEU A 67 14.41 4.10 2.52
N THR A 68 14.58 5.09 3.40
CA THR A 68 15.50 6.22 3.15
C THR A 68 16.97 5.82 3.20
N THR A 69 17.27 4.75 3.95
CA THR A 69 18.63 4.21 4.10
C THR A 69 18.88 2.97 3.25
N PHE A 70 17.83 2.40 2.66
CA PHE A 70 17.93 1.29 1.71
C PHE A 70 18.38 1.81 0.33
N THR A 71 19.68 1.76 0.05
CA THR A 71 20.30 2.40 -1.13
C THR A 71 20.62 1.46 -2.29
N SER A 72 20.59 0.14 -2.07
CA SER A 72 20.83 -0.83 -3.14
C SER A 72 20.18 -2.18 -2.87
N PHE A 73 19.66 -2.80 -3.92
CA PHE A 73 19.28 -4.21 -3.88
C PHE A 73 20.51 -5.12 -3.86
N GLY A 74 20.45 -6.17 -3.06
CA GLY A 74 21.46 -7.23 -3.05
C GLY A 74 21.19 -8.31 -4.10
N GLY A 75 22.07 -9.30 -4.15
CA GLY A 75 22.02 -10.40 -5.12
C GLY A 75 22.95 -10.15 -6.30
N VAL A 76 23.74 -11.15 -6.67
CA VAL A 76 24.59 -11.09 -7.86
C VAL A 76 24.54 -12.48 -8.51
N PRO A 77 24.17 -12.59 -9.80
CA PRO A 77 23.66 -11.55 -10.71
C PRO A 77 22.16 -11.22 -10.49
N ILE A 78 21.71 -10.06 -10.98
CA ILE A 78 20.29 -9.62 -10.98
C ILE A 78 19.81 -9.48 -12.43
N GLY A 79 18.55 -9.80 -12.71
CA GLY A 79 17.94 -9.57 -14.03
C GLY A 79 18.10 -10.72 -15.01
N ILE A 80 18.55 -11.88 -14.55
CA ILE A 80 18.69 -13.09 -15.37
C ILE A 80 17.56 -14.08 -15.07
N PRO A 81 17.24 -15.03 -15.98
CA PRO A 81 16.11 -15.95 -15.81
C PRO A 81 16.10 -16.73 -14.48
N THR A 82 17.27 -17.06 -13.96
CA THR A 82 17.44 -17.84 -12.72
C THR A 82 17.65 -17.00 -11.47
N SER A 83 17.74 -15.66 -11.58
CA SER A 83 18.02 -14.76 -10.46
C SER A 83 17.39 -13.38 -10.67
N PHE A 84 16.32 -13.12 -9.94
CA PHE A 84 15.56 -11.86 -9.94
C PHE A 84 15.29 -11.33 -11.37
N PRO A 85 14.65 -12.10 -12.27
CA PRO A 85 14.47 -11.73 -13.68
C PRO A 85 13.66 -10.46 -13.88
N THR A 86 12.83 -10.10 -12.90
CA THR A 86 11.98 -8.91 -12.92
C THR A 86 12.57 -7.76 -12.09
N TYR A 87 13.87 -7.78 -11.78
CA TYR A 87 14.53 -6.67 -11.07
C TYR A 87 13.81 -6.24 -9.79
N TYR A 88 13.39 -7.24 -8.98
CA TYR A 88 12.64 -7.06 -7.74
C TYR A 88 11.26 -6.40 -7.89
N ASP A 89 10.66 -6.40 -9.09
CA ASP A 89 9.25 -6.03 -9.25
C ASP A 89 8.35 -6.87 -8.34
N GLY A 90 7.49 -6.19 -7.58
CA GLY A 90 6.63 -6.79 -6.57
C GLY A 90 7.30 -7.08 -5.22
N PHE A 91 8.53 -6.61 -4.98
CA PHE A 91 9.19 -6.76 -3.67
C PHE A 91 8.47 -5.95 -2.58
N VAL A 92 8.08 -6.60 -1.48
CA VAL A 92 7.27 -6.00 -0.40
C VAL A 92 8.07 -5.93 0.91
N VAL A 93 8.00 -4.79 1.59
CA VAL A 93 8.58 -4.57 2.93
C VAL A 93 7.64 -3.77 3.81
N TYR A 94 7.87 -3.80 5.13
CA TYR A 94 7.30 -2.83 6.05
C TYR A 94 8.29 -1.67 6.25
N ASN A 95 7.97 -0.49 5.71
CA ASN A 95 8.77 0.71 5.91
C ASN A 95 8.59 1.26 7.33
N THR A 96 9.68 1.63 8.00
CA THR A 96 9.66 2.16 9.37
C THR A 96 9.81 3.67 9.45
N ASN A 97 10.33 4.32 8.42
CA ASN A 97 10.57 5.77 8.45
C ASN A 97 9.38 6.56 7.88
N VAL A 98 9.17 7.78 8.37
CA VAL A 98 8.15 8.71 7.88
C VAL A 98 8.84 9.95 7.33
N GLY A 99 8.44 10.39 6.14
CA GLY A 99 9.08 11.52 5.46
C GLY A 99 10.19 11.11 4.49
N GLY A 100 10.56 12.05 3.62
CA GLY A 100 11.62 11.85 2.63
C GLY A 100 11.24 10.91 1.48
N VAL A 101 12.28 10.41 0.82
CA VAL A 101 12.23 9.52 -0.35
C VAL A 101 13.11 8.31 -0.13
N ALA A 102 12.80 7.20 -0.81
CA ALA A 102 13.60 5.99 -0.79
C ALA A 102 15.02 6.22 -1.34
N GLY A 103 16.00 5.51 -0.78
CA GLY A 103 17.40 5.58 -1.18
C GLY A 103 17.73 4.86 -2.50
N VAL A 104 16.78 4.07 -3.03
CA VAL A 104 16.88 3.40 -4.33
C VAL A 104 15.54 3.47 -5.06
N GLY A 105 15.60 3.72 -6.38
CA GLY A 105 14.41 3.98 -7.19
C GLY A 105 13.77 5.33 -6.87
N THR A 106 12.51 5.49 -7.24
CA THR A 106 11.70 6.68 -6.91
C THR A 106 10.67 6.35 -5.83
N THR A 107 10.03 7.37 -5.26
CA THR A 107 8.97 7.21 -4.25
C THR A 107 7.68 7.84 -4.74
N GLN A 108 6.57 7.11 -4.64
CA GLN A 108 5.24 7.70 -4.85
C GLN A 108 4.84 8.52 -3.62
N GLY A 109 4.79 9.84 -3.78
CA GLY A 109 4.46 10.74 -2.68
C GLY A 109 5.57 10.81 -1.63
N THR A 110 5.19 10.77 -0.37
CA THR A 110 6.11 10.81 0.78
C THR A 110 6.03 9.49 1.55
N LEU A 111 7.17 9.01 2.05
CA LEU A 111 7.21 7.78 2.82
C LEU A 111 6.37 7.88 4.10
N THR A 112 5.65 6.81 4.38
CA THR A 112 4.89 6.59 5.62
C THR A 112 5.30 5.26 6.24
N SER A 113 5.08 5.11 7.55
CA SER A 113 5.20 3.80 8.19
C SER A 113 4.09 2.89 7.67
N GLY A 114 4.45 1.70 7.21
CA GLY A 114 3.47 0.76 6.64
C GLY A 114 4.07 -0.13 5.56
N PHE A 115 3.20 -0.88 4.89
CA PHE A 115 3.63 -1.76 3.81
C PHE A 115 3.86 -0.97 2.51
N TRP A 116 5.00 -1.19 1.89
CA TRP A 116 5.38 -0.64 0.60
C TRP A 116 5.82 -1.77 -0.33
N TYR A 117 5.57 -1.59 -1.62
CA TYR A 117 6.05 -2.49 -2.66
C TYR A 117 6.82 -1.74 -3.75
N TYR A 118 7.77 -2.42 -4.38
CA TYR A 118 8.56 -1.88 -5.48
C TYR A 118 7.90 -2.22 -6.82
N ASP A 119 7.33 -1.22 -7.50
CA ASP A 119 6.75 -1.34 -8.84
C ASP A 119 7.84 -1.03 -9.87
N ASN A 120 8.38 -2.05 -10.54
CA ASN A 120 9.52 -1.92 -11.44
C ASN A 120 9.27 -2.50 -12.82
N LYS A 121 8.72 -1.68 -13.71
CA LYS A 121 8.48 -2.01 -15.12
C LYS A 121 9.63 -1.61 -16.06
N SER A 122 10.73 -1.08 -15.51
CA SER A 122 11.78 -0.37 -16.26
C SER A 122 12.84 -1.27 -16.90
N GLY A 123 12.85 -2.57 -16.59
CA GLY A 123 13.91 -3.49 -17.04
C GLY A 123 15.29 -3.21 -16.44
N THR A 124 15.40 -2.35 -15.42
CA THR A 124 16.64 -2.04 -14.70
C THR A 124 16.41 -2.12 -13.20
N ILE A 125 17.45 -2.39 -12.40
CA ILE A 125 17.30 -2.55 -10.95
C ILE A 125 16.84 -1.27 -10.23
N ASN A 126 17.26 -0.09 -10.71
CA ASN A 126 16.98 1.19 -10.05
C ASN A 126 15.84 1.98 -10.69
N GLY A 127 15.19 1.49 -11.76
CA GLY A 127 14.14 2.24 -12.45
C GLY A 127 12.72 2.03 -11.90
N GLY A 128 12.58 1.38 -10.74
CA GLY A 128 11.28 1.16 -10.09
C GLY A 128 10.84 2.30 -9.17
N THR A 129 9.57 2.27 -8.78
CA THR A 129 8.94 3.22 -7.86
C THR A 129 8.41 2.47 -6.64
N TRP A 130 8.79 2.91 -5.45
CA TRP A 130 8.17 2.46 -4.20
C TRP A 130 6.77 3.05 -4.08
N LYS A 131 5.78 2.18 -3.85
CA LYS A 131 4.37 2.55 -3.68
C LYS A 131 3.82 1.97 -2.37
N PRO A 132 2.97 2.73 -1.65
CA PRO A 132 2.33 2.21 -0.45
C PRO A 132 1.26 1.17 -0.85
N LEU A 133 1.18 0.07 -0.09
CA LEU A 133 0.10 -0.93 -0.25
C LEU A 133 -1.22 -0.45 0.39
N SER A 134 -1.15 0.51 1.31
CA SER A 134 -2.32 1.27 1.76
C SER A 134 -2.56 2.45 0.81
N PRO A 135 -3.79 2.98 0.72
CA PRO A 135 -4.07 4.22 -0.01
C PRO A 135 -3.49 5.43 0.74
N ALA A 136 -2.17 5.55 0.80
CA ALA A 136 -1.52 6.80 1.11
C ALA A 136 -1.35 7.53 -0.22
N ALA A 137 -2.23 8.50 -0.47
CA ALA A 137 -2.14 9.54 -1.52
C ALA A 137 -2.80 9.32 -2.91
N ALA A 138 -3.81 8.46 -3.08
CA ALA A 138 -4.58 8.41 -4.36
C ALA A 138 -5.87 9.26 -4.38
N SER A 139 -6.26 9.84 -3.24
CA SER A 139 -7.29 10.87 -3.18
C SER A 139 -6.82 11.85 -2.12
N THR A 140 -6.45 13.06 -2.53
CA THR A 140 -6.71 14.18 -1.64
C THR A 140 -8.20 14.07 -1.28
N PRO A 141 -8.59 14.03 0.01
CA PRO A 141 -9.99 14.11 0.35
C PRO A 141 -10.51 15.37 -0.33
N THR A 142 -11.55 15.24 -1.15
CA THR A 142 -12.18 16.42 -1.73
C THR A 142 -12.77 17.20 -0.57
N THR A 143 -12.12 18.30 -0.18
CA THR A 143 -12.66 19.18 0.85
C THR A 143 -13.68 20.07 0.17
N ASN A 144 -14.93 20.04 0.61
CA ASN A 144 -15.93 21.03 0.23
C ASN A 144 -16.34 21.77 1.50
N THR A 145 -15.90 23.01 1.64
CA THR A 145 -16.33 23.90 2.73
C THR A 145 -17.34 24.89 2.17
N LEU A 146 -18.54 24.89 2.74
CA LEU A 146 -19.60 25.85 2.42
C LEU A 146 -19.76 26.82 3.58
N THR A 147 -19.63 28.11 3.28
CA THR A 147 -19.92 29.19 4.24
C THR A 147 -20.91 30.15 3.63
N SER A 148 -21.91 30.57 4.41
CA SER A 148 -22.86 31.58 3.99
C SER A 148 -22.78 32.77 4.93
N THR A 149 -22.43 33.94 4.39
CA THR A 149 -22.30 35.19 5.16
C THR A 149 -23.01 36.31 4.40
N ALA A 150 -23.84 37.07 5.10
CA ALA A 150 -24.72 38.10 4.53
C ALA A 150 -25.60 37.56 3.40
N ASN A 151 -25.28 37.83 2.13
CA ASN A 151 -26.05 37.41 0.95
C ASN A 151 -25.18 36.61 -0.03
N ILE A 152 -24.07 36.05 0.43
CA ILE A 152 -23.09 35.36 -0.40
C ILE A 152 -22.87 33.96 0.15
N LEU A 153 -23.03 32.96 -0.71
CA LEU A 153 -22.55 31.61 -0.48
C LEU A 153 -21.15 31.49 -1.08
N THR A 154 -20.21 31.04 -0.27
CA THR A 154 -18.84 30.72 -0.69
C THR A 154 -18.64 29.22 -0.60
N SER A 155 -18.21 28.63 -1.71
CA SER A 155 -17.78 27.24 -1.80
C SER A 155 -16.27 27.20 -2.03
N THR A 156 -15.56 26.48 -1.17
CA THR A 156 -14.15 26.20 -1.35
C THR A 156 -13.96 24.71 -1.59
N ILE A 157 -13.61 24.36 -2.83
CA ILE A 157 -13.34 22.99 -3.27
C ILE A 157 -11.84 22.86 -3.51
N ASN A 158 -11.18 22.03 -2.72
CA ASN A 158 -9.73 21.80 -2.82
C ASN A 158 -8.88 23.09 -2.85
N GLY A 159 -9.28 24.09 -2.04
CA GLY A 159 -8.62 25.41 -2.00
C GLY A 159 -9.04 26.39 -3.09
N VAL A 160 -9.77 25.96 -4.12
CA VAL A 160 -10.36 26.85 -5.12
C VAL A 160 -11.67 27.41 -4.59
N THR A 161 -11.77 28.73 -4.53
CA THR A 161 -12.92 29.42 -3.94
C THR A 161 -13.78 30.05 -5.03
N ALA A 162 -15.08 29.79 -4.96
CA ALA A 162 -16.10 30.42 -5.80
C ALA A 162 -17.24 30.96 -4.92
N SER A 163 -17.80 32.11 -5.29
CA SER A 163 -18.88 32.76 -4.55
C SER A 163 -20.06 33.07 -5.45
N ALA A 164 -21.28 32.92 -4.93
CA ALA A 164 -22.51 33.30 -5.61
C ALA A 164 -23.44 34.08 -4.68
N PRO A 165 -24.17 35.09 -5.20
CA PRO A 165 -25.26 35.71 -4.46
C PRO A 165 -26.35 34.69 -4.12
N VAL A 166 -26.88 34.77 -2.89
CA VAL A 166 -27.97 33.92 -2.37
C VAL A 166 -28.95 34.75 -1.55
N ILE A 167 -30.16 34.22 -1.37
CA ILE A 167 -31.11 34.73 -0.38
C ILE A 167 -30.90 33.94 0.91
N ASN A 168 -30.39 34.61 1.95
CA ASN A 168 -30.21 34.01 3.26
C ASN A 168 -31.37 34.31 4.21
N THR A 169 -32.09 35.42 3.98
CA THR A 169 -33.27 35.78 4.77
C THR A 169 -34.39 36.34 3.89
N ASN A 170 -35.63 35.96 4.21
CA ASN A 170 -36.83 36.64 3.74
C ASN A 170 -37.80 36.75 4.93
N ALA A 171 -37.99 37.96 5.44
CA ALA A 171 -38.94 38.23 6.51
C ALA A 171 -40.21 38.87 5.92
N LEU A 172 -41.37 38.31 6.23
CA LEU A 172 -42.67 38.83 5.79
C LEU A 172 -43.34 39.55 6.97
N SER A 173 -43.93 40.71 6.71
CA SER A 173 -44.68 41.50 7.69
C SER A 173 -45.97 42.02 7.08
N LEU A 174 -47.09 41.83 7.78
CA LEU A 174 -48.40 42.33 7.38
C LEU A 174 -48.82 43.46 8.32
N SER A 175 -49.14 44.63 7.76
CA SER A 175 -49.68 45.77 8.50
C SER A 175 -50.97 46.24 7.84
N GLY A 176 -52.10 46.09 8.53
CA GLY A 176 -53.41 46.28 7.92
C GLY A 176 -53.61 45.29 6.76
N SER A 177 -53.81 45.80 5.55
CA SER A 177 -53.94 44.99 4.31
C SER A 177 -52.66 44.92 3.48
N SER A 178 -51.56 45.48 3.97
CA SER A 178 -50.31 45.62 3.22
C SER A 178 -49.27 44.61 3.66
N LEU A 179 -48.86 43.72 2.75
CA LEU A 179 -47.78 42.76 2.96
C LEU A 179 -46.45 43.36 2.47
N SER A 180 -45.44 43.33 3.32
CA SER A 180 -44.07 43.71 2.99
C SER A 180 -43.13 42.52 3.17
N SER A 181 -42.23 42.31 2.21
CA SER A 181 -41.16 41.30 2.26
C SER A 181 -39.82 42.00 2.40
N THR A 182 -39.03 41.58 3.38
CA THR A 182 -37.65 42.02 3.56
C THR A 182 -36.73 40.90 3.12
N VAL A 183 -36.26 40.95 1.88
CA VAL A 183 -35.31 39.98 1.32
C VAL A 183 -33.91 40.51 1.58
N ASN A 184 -33.09 39.76 2.33
CA ASN A 184 -31.70 40.11 2.57
C ASN A 184 -31.51 41.56 3.11
N GLY A 185 -32.46 42.03 3.93
CA GLY A 185 -32.49 43.38 4.48
C GLY A 185 -33.11 44.47 3.58
N VAL A 186 -33.49 44.13 2.34
CA VAL A 186 -34.16 45.04 1.40
C VAL A 186 -35.67 44.84 1.47
N VAL A 187 -36.39 45.90 1.86
CA VAL A 187 -37.84 45.90 2.01
C VAL A 187 -38.52 46.11 0.65
N SER A 188 -39.50 45.28 0.32
CA SER A 188 -40.34 45.44 -0.87
C SER A 188 -41.24 46.65 -0.72
N ASN A 189 -41.44 47.39 -1.81
CA ASN A 189 -42.45 48.44 -1.83
C ASN A 189 -43.82 47.83 -1.54
N VAL A 190 -44.56 48.48 -0.65
CA VAL A 190 -45.92 48.10 -0.29
C VAL A 190 -46.82 48.25 -1.53
N VAL A 191 -47.59 47.20 -1.84
CA VAL A 191 -48.72 47.26 -2.77
C VAL A 191 -50.01 47.27 -1.96
#